data_AF-A0A1R1PWC1-F1
#
_entry.id   AF-A0A1R1PWC1-F1
#
_cell.length_a   1.000
_cell.length_b   1.000
_cell.length_c   1.000
_cell.angle_alpha   90.00
_cell.angle_beta   90.00
_cell.angle_gamma   90.00
#
_symmetry.space_group_name_H-M   'P 1'
#
loop_
_entity.id
_entity.type
_entity.pdbx_description
1 polymer ?
#
loop_
_entity_poly.entity_id
_entity_poly.type
_entity_poly.pdbx_seq_one_letter_code
_entity_poly.pdbx_strand_id
1 'polypeptide(L)'
;MEDNVDYSLLPITDRLEHKIWKVRAGAYEELGKLFTQLDGESTNDIAQFNKYEGYLKKMVTDANVAAQENGVVALTKWVESAPVPAAIRSREPVVAGVMDKCMGSNRAGIRTNSTELLLLYCALETPEPVLSRVLAGFDVRVPKAVTASVVMAREILE
;
A
#
# COMPACT_ATOMS: atom_id res chain seq x y z
N MET A 1 -5.32 -9.28 -30.49
CA MET A 1 -4.74 -8.03 -31.01
C MET A 1 -4.81 -6.96 -29.91
N GLU A 2 -4.05 -7.13 -28.82
CA GLU A 2 -3.82 -6.07 -27.81
C GLU A 2 -2.32 -5.94 -27.47
N ASP A 3 -1.45 -6.75 -28.07
CA ASP A 3 -0.01 -6.83 -27.77
C ASP A 3 0.86 -5.74 -28.45
N ASN A 4 0.29 -4.61 -28.88
CA ASN A 4 1.05 -3.62 -29.66
C ASN A 4 0.75 -2.15 -29.32
N VAL A 5 0.06 -1.88 -28.21
CA VAL A 5 -0.07 -0.51 -27.70
C VAL A 5 0.94 -0.31 -26.60
N ASP A 6 1.92 0.58 -26.83
CA ASP A 6 2.86 1.00 -25.81
C ASP A 6 2.16 1.97 -24.84
N TYR A 7 1.68 1.43 -23.72
CA TYR A 7 1.02 2.19 -22.67
C TYR A 7 2.00 2.99 -21.80
N SER A 8 3.32 2.86 -21.97
CA SER A 8 4.31 3.59 -21.17
C SER A 8 4.25 5.10 -21.41
N LEU A 9 3.77 5.52 -22.58
CA LEU A 9 3.57 6.92 -22.96
C LEU A 9 2.39 7.60 -22.25
N LEU A 10 1.49 6.82 -21.64
CA LEU A 10 0.37 7.40 -20.89
C LEU A 10 0.86 7.96 -19.55
N PRO A 11 0.25 9.07 -19.06
CA PRO A 11 0.48 9.54 -17.71
C PRO A 11 0.30 8.43 -16.68
N ILE A 12 1.17 8.37 -15.67
CA ILE A 12 1.10 7.35 -14.61
C ILE A 12 -0.31 7.27 -14.02
N THR A 13 -0.95 8.41 -13.77
CA THR A 13 -2.33 8.48 -13.22
C THR A 13 -3.34 7.69 -14.04
N ASP A 14 -3.26 7.77 -15.37
CA ASP A 14 -4.18 7.06 -16.27
C ASP A 14 -3.87 5.57 -16.27
N ARG A 15 -2.59 5.21 -16.17
CA ARG A 15 -2.15 3.83 -16.07
C ARG A 15 -2.57 3.17 -14.76
N LEU A 16 -2.62 3.91 -13.65
CA LEU A 16 -3.07 3.40 -12.34
C LEU A 16 -4.53 2.95 -12.34
N GLU A 17 -5.36 3.52 -13.23
CA GLU A 17 -6.79 3.19 -13.35
C GLU A 17 -7.10 2.35 -14.59
N HIS A 18 -6.07 1.91 -15.30
CA HIS A 18 -6.26 1.20 -16.56
C HIS A 18 -6.90 -0.18 -16.38
N LYS A 19 -7.76 -0.57 -17.33
CA LYS A 19 -8.47 -1.87 -17.29
C LYS A 19 -7.53 -3.08 -17.28
N ILE A 20 -6.38 -2.98 -17.96
CA ILE A 20 -5.38 -4.06 -18.05
C ILE A 20 -4.49 -4.04 -16.81
N TRP A 21 -4.53 -5.12 -16.02
CA TRP A 21 -3.77 -5.22 -14.77
C TRP A 21 -2.25 -5.10 -14.96
N LYS A 22 -1.69 -5.56 -16.08
CA LYS A 22 -0.26 -5.42 -16.39
C LYS A 22 0.17 -3.96 -16.50
N VAL A 23 -0.71 -3.10 -17.03
CA VAL A 23 -0.47 -1.66 -17.13
C VAL A 23 -0.46 -1.02 -15.75
N ARG A 24 -1.40 -1.41 -14.87
CA ARG A 24 -1.40 -0.96 -13.46
C ARG A 24 -0.16 -1.45 -12.71
N ALA A 25 0.21 -2.72 -12.87
CA ALA A 25 1.39 -3.31 -12.23
C ALA A 25 2.68 -2.58 -12.61
N GLY A 26 2.87 -2.25 -13.89
CA GLY A 26 4.00 -1.43 -14.35
C GLY A 26 3.95 0.00 -13.81
N ALA A 27 2.76 0.57 -13.63
CA ALA A 27 2.60 1.87 -13.00
C ALA A 27 3.00 1.88 -11.53
N TYR A 28 2.68 0.82 -10.78
CA TYR A 28 3.12 0.67 -9.40
C TYR A 28 4.64 0.52 -9.30
N GLU A 29 5.27 -0.26 -10.18
CA GLU A 29 6.74 -0.39 -10.22
C GLU A 29 7.43 0.96 -10.49
N GLU A 30 6.92 1.74 -11.45
CA GLU A 30 7.46 3.06 -11.75
C GLU A 30 7.25 4.05 -10.60
N LEU A 31 6.08 4.02 -9.96
CA LEU A 31 5.82 4.82 -8.76
C LEU A 31 6.75 4.46 -7.60
N GLY A 32 7.02 3.18 -7.37
CA GLY A 32 7.94 2.76 -6.32
C GLY A 32 9.34 3.37 -6.51
N LYS A 33 9.85 3.38 -7.75
CA LYS A 33 11.12 4.03 -8.09
C LYS A 33 11.06 5.54 -7.90
N LEU A 34 9.96 6.17 -8.30
CA LEU A 34 9.75 7.61 -8.11
C LEU A 34 9.79 7.97 -6.62
N PHE A 35 9.04 7.25 -5.77
CA PHE A 35 8.96 7.56 -4.35
C PHE A 35 10.31 7.44 -3.62
N THR A 36 11.15 6.47 -4.01
CA THR A 36 12.53 6.36 -3.47
C THR A 36 13.41 7.57 -3.82
N GLN A 37 13.07 8.35 -4.84
CA GLN A 37 13.82 9.53 -5.25
C GLN A 37 13.28 10.83 -4.65
N LEU A 38 12.07 10.83 -4.10
CA LEU A 38 11.44 12.00 -3.51
C LEU A 38 11.84 12.16 -2.05
N ASP A 39 11.91 13.41 -1.61
CA ASP A 39 12.12 13.78 -0.22
C ASP A 39 10.88 14.48 0.36
N GLY A 40 10.27 13.90 1.39
CA GLY A 40 9.10 14.46 2.07
C GLY A 40 9.37 15.77 2.83
N GLU A 41 10.64 16.11 3.05
CA GLU A 41 11.04 17.39 3.65
C GLU A 41 11.27 18.48 2.59
N SER A 42 11.42 18.09 1.31
CA SER A 42 11.62 19.00 0.19
C SER A 42 10.29 19.61 -0.27
N THR A 43 10.15 20.93 -0.15
CA THR A 43 8.97 21.68 -0.62
C THR A 43 8.65 21.42 -2.10
N ASN A 44 9.66 21.11 -2.92
CA ASN A 44 9.49 20.85 -4.35
C ASN A 44 8.81 19.48 -4.61
N ASP A 45 8.98 18.52 -3.70
CA ASP A 45 8.54 17.13 -3.89
C ASP A 45 7.18 16.85 -3.25
N ILE A 46 6.74 17.66 -2.29
CA ILE A 46 5.42 17.55 -1.62
C ILE A 46 4.28 17.45 -2.63
N ALA A 47 4.35 18.21 -3.74
CA ALA A 47 3.33 18.17 -4.78
C ALA A 47 3.18 16.78 -5.44
N GLN A 48 4.28 16.02 -5.56
CA GLN A 48 4.24 14.66 -6.09
C GLN A 48 3.57 13.70 -5.12
N PHE A 49 3.83 13.80 -3.81
CA PHE A 49 3.13 12.97 -2.82
C PHE A 49 1.62 13.23 -2.84
N ASN A 50 1.21 14.50 -2.83
CA ASN A 50 -0.20 14.89 -2.87
C ASN A 50 -0.91 14.40 -4.14
N LYS A 51 -0.21 14.40 -5.29
CA LYS A 51 -0.75 13.91 -6.57
C LYS A 51 -1.20 12.45 -6.49
N TYR A 52 -0.49 11.61 -5.74
CA TYR A 52 -0.75 10.17 -5.69
C TYR A 52 -1.50 9.69 -4.44
N GLU A 53 -1.73 10.57 -3.45
CA GLU A 53 -2.42 10.26 -2.18
C GLU A 53 -3.80 9.58 -2.40
N GLY A 54 -4.54 10.00 -3.43
CA GLY A 54 -5.86 9.43 -3.76
C GLY A 54 -5.84 7.99 -4.30
N TYR A 55 -4.68 7.47 -4.71
CA TYR A 55 -4.56 6.13 -5.31
C TYR A 55 -4.08 5.07 -4.32
N LEU A 56 -3.52 5.46 -3.17
CA LEU A 56 -2.83 4.56 -2.23
C LEU A 56 -3.72 3.39 -1.77
N LYS A 57 -4.97 3.66 -1.40
CA LYS A 57 -5.94 2.60 -1.03
C LYS A 57 -6.20 1.64 -2.19
N LYS A 58 -6.33 2.16 -3.43
CA LYS A 58 -6.59 1.32 -4.62
C LYS A 58 -5.41 0.39 -4.92
N MET A 59 -4.17 0.83 -4.66
CA MET A 59 -2.96 0.02 -4.87
C MET A 59 -2.96 -1.26 -4.01
N VAL A 60 -3.29 -1.15 -2.72
CA VAL A 60 -3.34 -2.31 -1.80
C VAL A 60 -4.61 -3.14 -1.93
N THR A 61 -5.61 -2.65 -2.65
CA THR A 61 -6.88 -3.34 -2.88
C THR A 61 -7.10 -3.74 -4.34
N ASP A 62 -6.05 -3.74 -5.16
CA ASP A 62 -6.14 -4.14 -6.56
C ASP A 62 -6.74 -5.55 -6.69
N ALA A 63 -7.68 -5.72 -7.62
CA ALA A 63 -8.36 -6.98 -7.85
C ALA A 63 -7.44 -8.09 -8.40
N ASN A 64 -6.31 -7.72 -9.02
CA ASN A 64 -5.30 -8.65 -9.48
C ASN A 64 -4.15 -8.74 -8.48
N VAL A 65 -3.93 -9.94 -7.94
CA VAL A 65 -2.90 -10.18 -6.91
C VAL A 65 -1.46 -9.85 -7.33
N ALA A 66 -1.12 -9.94 -8.62
CA ALA A 66 0.22 -9.57 -9.09
C ALA A 66 0.39 -8.05 -9.14
N ALA A 67 -0.63 -7.32 -9.58
CA ALA A 67 -0.63 -5.86 -9.49
C ALA A 67 -0.67 -5.39 -8.02
N GLN A 68 -1.48 -6.03 -7.17
CA GLN A 68 -1.55 -5.73 -5.75
C GLN A 68 -0.18 -5.86 -5.06
N GLU A 69 0.60 -6.90 -5.38
CA GLU A 69 1.93 -7.08 -4.81
C GLU A 69 2.86 -5.90 -5.12
N ASN A 70 2.91 -5.46 -6.38
CA ASN A 70 3.65 -4.25 -6.76
C ASN A 70 3.09 -2.99 -6.10
N GLY A 71 1.77 -2.92 -5.95
CA GLY A 71 1.07 -1.82 -5.28
C GLY A 71 1.46 -1.68 -3.81
N VAL A 72 1.54 -2.80 -3.07
CA VAL A 72 1.99 -2.81 -1.68
C VAL A 72 3.44 -2.33 -1.60
N VAL A 73 4.35 -2.85 -2.43
CA VAL A 73 5.76 -2.43 -2.47
C VAL A 73 5.90 -0.93 -2.72
N ALA A 74 5.19 -0.42 -3.73
CA ALA A 74 5.21 1.00 -4.05
C ALA A 74 4.66 1.86 -2.91
N LEU A 75 3.60 1.40 -2.23
CA LEU A 75 3.04 2.13 -1.09
C LEU A 75 3.98 2.13 0.13
N THR A 76 4.70 1.04 0.39
CA THR A 76 5.76 1.01 1.41
C THR A 76 6.78 2.13 1.13
N LYS A 77 7.24 2.28 -0.12
CA LYS A 77 8.15 3.37 -0.51
C LYS A 77 7.53 4.75 -0.41
N TRP A 78 6.24 4.89 -0.68
CA TRP A 78 5.56 6.15 -0.46
C TRP A 78 5.55 6.54 1.02
N VAL A 79 5.22 5.62 1.93
CA VAL A 79 5.15 5.92 3.38
C VAL A 79 6.53 6.19 3.96
N GLU A 80 7.58 5.48 3.51
CA GLU A 80 8.97 5.73 3.91
C GLU A 80 9.44 7.17 3.58
N SER A 81 9.01 7.70 2.43
CA SER A 81 9.51 8.98 1.92
C SER A 81 8.55 10.15 2.09
N ALA A 82 7.26 9.90 2.39
CA ALA A 82 6.25 10.95 2.45
C ALA A 82 6.43 11.89 3.64
N PRO A 83 5.99 13.16 3.51
CA PRO A 83 5.88 14.05 4.66
C PRO A 83 5.00 13.39 5.74
N VAL A 84 5.45 13.39 6.99
CA VAL A 84 4.75 12.74 8.12
C VAL A 84 3.25 13.08 8.18
N PRO A 85 2.81 14.34 8.00
CA PRO A 85 1.38 14.65 8.00
C PRO A 85 0.59 13.96 6.88
N ALA A 86 1.19 13.76 5.70
CA ALA A 86 0.56 13.05 4.60
C ALA A 86 0.48 11.54 4.88
N ALA A 87 1.55 10.98 5.44
CA ALA A 87 1.56 9.58 5.87
C ALA A 87 0.45 9.31 6.90
N ILE A 88 0.30 10.15 7.93
CA ILE A 88 -0.76 10.02 8.95
C ILE A 88 -2.16 10.07 8.32
N ARG A 89 -2.43 11.00 7.40
CA ARG A 89 -3.73 11.08 6.70
C ARG A 89 -4.06 9.83 5.89
N SER A 90 -3.05 9.22 5.27
CA SER A 90 -3.24 8.01 4.46
C SER A 90 -3.53 6.74 5.28
N ARG A 91 -3.21 6.75 6.58
CA ARG A 91 -3.13 5.55 7.42
C ARG A 91 -4.44 4.77 7.47
N GLU A 92 -5.54 5.39 7.87
CA GLU A 92 -6.82 4.68 8.06
C GLU A 92 -7.29 3.92 6.81
N PRO A 93 -7.44 4.55 5.63
CA PRO A 93 -7.90 3.84 4.44
C PRO A 93 -6.92 2.77 3.95
N VAL A 94 -5.62 2.98 4.12
CA VAL A 94 -4.59 2.02 3.71
C VAL A 94 -4.54 0.82 4.65
N VAL A 95 -4.45 1.04 5.96
CA VAL A 95 -4.41 -0.03 6.97
C VAL A 95 -5.65 -0.91 6.87
N ALA A 96 -6.85 -0.31 6.69
CA ALA A 96 -8.06 -1.09 6.46
C ALA A 96 -7.97 -1.95 5.19
N GLY A 97 -7.48 -1.38 4.08
CA GLY A 97 -7.29 -2.12 2.82
C GLY A 97 -6.30 -3.27 2.94
N VAL A 98 -5.17 -3.06 3.63
CA VAL A 98 -4.16 -4.08 3.88
C VAL A 98 -4.70 -5.23 4.72
N MET A 99 -5.39 -4.92 5.82
CA MET A 99 -6.00 -5.94 6.68
C MET A 99 -7.05 -6.77 5.94
N ASP A 100 -7.86 -6.14 5.10
CA ASP A 100 -8.95 -6.81 4.38
C ASP A 100 -8.47 -7.61 3.15
N LYS A 101 -7.40 -7.17 2.48
CA LYS A 101 -7.02 -7.69 1.15
C LYS A 101 -5.62 -8.28 1.06
N CYS A 102 -4.69 -7.94 1.94
CA CYS A 102 -3.29 -8.35 1.80
C CYS A 102 -2.88 -9.42 2.82
N MET A 103 -3.25 -9.26 4.09
CA MET A 103 -2.74 -10.13 5.16
C MET A 103 -3.18 -11.60 5.01
N GLY A 104 -4.35 -11.82 4.42
CA GLY A 104 -4.86 -13.14 4.06
C GLY A 104 -4.30 -13.70 2.74
N SER A 105 -3.30 -13.09 2.10
CA SER A 105 -2.76 -13.58 0.82
C SER A 105 -1.98 -14.88 0.99
N ASN A 106 -2.02 -15.76 -0.02
CA ASN A 106 -1.16 -16.94 -0.08
C ASN A 106 0.27 -16.60 -0.56
N ARG A 107 0.46 -15.43 -1.19
CA ARG A 107 1.77 -14.96 -1.65
C ARG A 107 2.57 -14.41 -0.47
N ALA A 108 3.77 -14.94 -0.25
CA ALA A 108 4.63 -14.51 0.84
C ALA A 108 5.03 -13.03 0.71
N GLY A 109 5.38 -12.57 -0.51
CA GLY A 109 5.77 -11.18 -0.76
C GLY A 109 4.70 -10.17 -0.35
N ILE A 110 3.43 -10.41 -0.70
CA ILE A 110 2.31 -9.57 -0.24
C ILE A 110 2.26 -9.48 1.29
N ARG A 111 2.34 -10.62 1.99
CA ARG A 111 2.26 -10.63 3.46
C ARG A 111 3.44 -9.89 4.09
N THR A 112 4.67 -10.20 3.67
CA THR A 112 5.89 -9.58 4.22
C THR A 112 5.90 -8.06 4.01
N ASN A 113 5.64 -7.60 2.78
CA ASN A 113 5.62 -6.15 2.49
C ASN A 113 4.45 -5.44 3.18
N SER A 114 3.33 -6.13 3.40
CA SER A 114 2.20 -5.59 4.15
C SER A 114 2.50 -5.44 5.63
N THR A 115 3.15 -6.44 6.24
CA THR A 115 3.63 -6.35 7.62
C THR A 115 4.58 -5.16 7.78
N GLU A 116 5.57 -5.01 6.88
CA GLU A 116 6.49 -3.88 6.89
C GLU A 116 5.76 -2.53 6.77
N LEU A 117 4.82 -2.41 5.83
CA LEU A 117 3.99 -1.21 5.67
C LEU A 117 3.18 -0.87 6.93
N LEU A 118 2.59 -1.88 7.60
CA LEU A 118 1.84 -1.66 8.85
C LEU A 118 2.76 -1.22 9.99
N LEU A 119 3.96 -1.79 10.10
CA LEU A 119 4.96 -1.39 11.09
C LEU A 119 5.48 0.03 10.84
N LEU A 120 5.67 0.44 9.58
CA LEU A 120 5.98 1.83 9.24
C LEU A 120 4.89 2.79 9.72
N TYR A 121 3.61 2.46 9.53
CA TYR A 121 2.52 3.27 10.07
C TYR A 121 2.51 3.33 11.60
N CYS A 122 2.87 2.25 12.28
CA CYS A 122 3.02 2.23 13.73
C CYS A 122 4.12 3.19 14.21
N ALA A 123 5.19 3.34 13.43
CA ALA A 123 6.35 4.15 13.76
C ALA A 123 6.17 5.67 13.53
N LEU A 124 5.08 6.11 12.89
CA LEU A 124 4.87 7.54 12.56
C LEU A 124 4.68 8.44 13.79
N GLU A 125 3.62 8.20 14.55
CA GLU A 125 3.26 8.99 15.75
C GLU A 125 2.88 8.10 16.93
N THR A 126 2.08 7.07 16.66
CA THR A 126 1.59 6.11 17.64
C THR A 126 1.14 4.84 16.93
N PRO A 127 1.36 3.66 17.52
CA PRO A 127 0.84 2.40 17.00
C PRO A 127 -0.67 2.22 17.21
N GLU A 128 -1.30 3.01 18.10
CA GLU A 128 -2.68 2.79 18.53
C GLU A 128 -3.68 2.64 17.37
N PRO A 129 -3.69 3.50 16.33
CA PRO A 129 -4.69 3.40 15.27
C PRO A 129 -4.53 2.14 14.42
N VAL A 130 -3.29 1.67 14.23
CA VAL A 130 -3.00 0.42 13.52
C VAL A 130 -3.40 -0.76 14.39
N LEU A 131 -2.99 -0.77 15.67
CA LEU A 131 -3.30 -1.82 16.61
C LEU A 131 -4.82 -1.99 16.82
N SER A 132 -5.55 -0.88 16.98
CA SER A 132 -7.01 -0.86 17.09
C SER A 132 -7.67 -1.54 15.88
N ARG A 133 -7.18 -1.27 14.66
CA ARG A 133 -7.70 -1.92 13.45
C ARG A 133 -7.34 -3.41 13.36
N VAL A 134 -6.16 -3.79 13.84
CA VAL A 134 -5.72 -5.20 13.90
C VAL A 134 -6.59 -5.99 14.89
N LEU A 135 -6.81 -5.45 16.09
CA LEU A 135 -7.62 -6.06 17.16
C LEU A 135 -9.09 -6.23 16.75
N ALA A 136 -9.65 -5.31 15.97
CA ALA A 136 -10.99 -5.47 15.40
C ALA A 136 -11.13 -6.73 14.53
N GLY A 137 -10.02 -7.26 14.01
CA GLY A 137 -9.99 -8.52 13.27
C GLY A 137 -10.12 -9.77 14.13
N PHE A 138 -10.14 -9.68 15.46
CA PHE A 138 -10.35 -10.82 16.34
C PHE A 138 -11.82 -11.26 16.37
N ASP A 139 -12.74 -10.33 16.10
CA ASP A 139 -14.19 -10.56 16.14
C ASP A 139 -14.79 -10.99 14.78
N VAL A 140 -13.97 -11.11 13.73
CA VAL A 140 -14.46 -11.50 12.40
C VAL A 140 -14.68 -13.02 12.31
N ARG A 141 -15.68 -13.42 11.53
CA ARG A 141 -16.07 -14.84 11.39
C ARG A 141 -15.22 -15.64 10.40
N VAL A 142 -14.18 -15.04 9.81
CA VAL A 142 -13.32 -15.69 8.82
C VAL A 142 -12.03 -16.12 9.51
N PRO A 143 -11.80 -17.44 9.75
CA PRO A 143 -10.64 -17.91 10.52
C PRO A 143 -9.30 -17.39 10.00
N LYS A 144 -9.13 -17.33 8.67
CA LYS A 144 -7.91 -16.82 8.05
C LYS A 144 -7.63 -15.35 8.39
N ALA A 145 -8.68 -14.53 8.49
CA ALA A 145 -8.56 -13.13 8.86
C ALA A 145 -8.21 -12.98 10.35
N VAL A 146 -8.82 -13.79 11.22
CA VAL A 146 -8.48 -13.85 12.64
C VAL A 146 -7.01 -14.23 12.83
N THR A 147 -6.53 -15.28 12.17
CA THR A 147 -5.12 -15.70 12.23
C THR A 147 -4.19 -14.58 11.76
N ALA A 148 -4.51 -13.92 10.65
CA ALA A 148 -3.75 -12.79 10.14
C ALA A 148 -3.67 -11.63 11.15
N SER A 149 -4.77 -11.30 11.82
CA SER A 149 -4.80 -10.29 12.87
C SER A 149 -3.97 -10.69 14.10
N VAL A 150 -4.06 -11.95 14.56
CA VAL A 150 -3.27 -12.42 15.71
C VAL A 150 -1.77 -12.35 15.41
N VAL A 151 -1.36 -12.78 14.21
CA VAL A 151 0.04 -12.66 13.78
C VAL A 151 0.45 -11.19 13.72
N MET A 152 -0.35 -10.32 13.11
CA MET A 152 0.00 -8.89 13.04
C MET A 152 0.08 -8.23 14.42
N ALA A 153 -0.82 -8.58 15.34
CA ALA A 153 -0.79 -8.08 16.71
C ALA A 153 0.51 -8.49 17.43
N ARG A 154 0.96 -9.73 17.23
CA ARG A 154 2.26 -10.19 17.72
C ARG A 154 3.41 -9.33 17.16
N GLU A 155 3.46 -9.15 15.84
CA GLU A 155 4.54 -8.36 15.20
C GLU A 155 4.58 -6.89 15.67
N ILE A 156 3.44 -6.30 16.08
CA ILE A 156 3.40 -4.92 16.61
C ILE A 156 3.91 -4.84 18.05
N LEU A 157 3.77 -5.92 18.82
CA LEU A 157 4.05 -5.95 20.27
C LEU A 157 5.44 -6.51 20.63
N GLU A 158 6.07 -7.23 19.71
CA GLU A 158 7.46 -7.71 19.81
C GLU A 158 8.47 -6.58 19.52
#